data_AF-A0A852FCJ1-F1
#
_entry.id   AF-A0A852FCJ1-F1
#
_cell.length_a   1.000
_cell.length_b   1.000
_cell.length_c   1.000
_cell.angle_alpha   90.00
_cell.angle_beta   90.00
_cell.angle_gamma   90.00
#
_symmetry.space_group_name_H-M   'P 1'
#
loop_
_entity.id
_entity.type
_entity.pdbx_description
1 polymer ?
#
loop_
_entity_poly.entity_id
_entity_poly.type
_entity_poly.pdbx_seq_one_letter_code
_entity_poly.pdbx_strand_id
1 'polypeptide(L)'
;TRTMLPLLLLLLPAAHGIAEVGPRPALTREPSLEGVTTASTFVLDQPRCVFDAYGNAVIWLVVALDKDTSSFNNSAGPGTPETAFQSFPKSVRAYMTLNATLASYPCSKPAGDITVLRVGSETSCAQDESRPTCNGPLPGPGPYRVKFLALEGSVPVAETAWSAPIMLRTAKPLSSISTADSGHNAGMIAITTILSILLAILLA
;
A
#
# COMPACT_ATOMS: atom_id res chain seq x y z
N THR A 1 -44.22 6.33 -56.75
CA THR A 1 -43.17 7.13 -56.09
C THR A 1 -42.87 6.49 -54.75
N ARG A 2 -41.75 5.77 -54.68
CA ARG A 2 -41.41 4.87 -53.57
C ARG A 2 -40.57 5.65 -52.55
N THR A 3 -41.13 5.92 -51.38
CA THR A 3 -40.45 6.56 -50.25
C THR A 3 -39.37 5.62 -49.70
N MET A 4 -38.10 5.98 -49.88
CA MET A 4 -36.99 5.35 -49.15
C MET A 4 -36.73 6.17 -47.88
N LEU A 5 -37.03 5.57 -46.73
CA LEU A 5 -36.62 6.07 -45.42
C LEU A 5 -35.17 5.61 -45.18
N PRO A 6 -34.20 6.51 -44.93
CA PRO A 6 -32.84 6.08 -44.64
C PRO A 6 -32.79 5.55 -43.20
N LEU A 7 -32.47 4.27 -43.06
CA LEU A 7 -32.20 3.62 -41.79
C LEU A 7 -30.83 4.09 -41.28
N LEU A 8 -30.80 5.22 -40.57
CA LEU A 8 -29.61 5.72 -39.91
C LEU A 8 -29.38 4.91 -38.63
N LEU A 9 -28.62 3.81 -38.74
CA LEU A 9 -28.11 3.05 -37.59
C LEU A 9 -27.09 3.91 -36.84
N LEU A 10 -27.51 4.48 -35.72
CA LEU A 10 -26.65 5.10 -34.71
C LEU A 10 -25.71 4.03 -34.13
N LEU A 11 -24.48 3.98 -34.62
CA LEU A 11 -23.34 3.40 -33.89
C LEU A 11 -22.99 4.34 -32.74
N LEU A 12 -23.78 4.27 -31.66
CA LEU A 12 -23.37 4.83 -30.37
C LEU A 12 -22.23 3.95 -29.86
N PRO A 13 -21.01 4.46 -29.66
CA PRO A 13 -20.06 3.75 -28.81
C PRO A 13 -20.75 3.63 -27.46
N ALA A 14 -21.00 2.40 -27.01
CA ALA A 14 -21.39 2.17 -25.64
C ALA A 14 -20.25 2.75 -24.79
N ALA A 15 -20.51 3.92 -24.20
CA ALA A 15 -19.65 4.51 -23.19
C ALA A 15 -19.77 3.60 -21.97
N HIS A 16 -19.03 2.50 -21.98
CA HIS A 16 -18.85 1.65 -20.83
C HIS A 16 -18.05 2.48 -19.84
N GLY A 17 -18.77 3.14 -18.92
CA GLY A 17 -18.15 3.79 -17.78
C GLY A 17 -17.32 2.77 -16.99
N ILE A 18 -16.37 3.25 -16.20
CA ILE A 18 -15.56 2.40 -15.32
C ILE A 18 -16.51 1.69 -14.35
N ALA A 19 -16.43 0.36 -14.30
CA ALA A 19 -17.28 -0.42 -13.40
C ALA A 19 -16.79 -0.30 -11.95
N GLU A 20 -17.69 0.00 -11.01
CA GLU A 20 -17.36 -0.02 -9.59
C GLU A 20 -17.51 -1.44 -9.03
N VAL A 21 -16.44 -1.97 -8.45
CA VAL A 21 -16.36 -3.33 -7.89
C VAL A 21 -16.00 -3.28 -6.40
N GLY A 22 -16.21 -4.40 -5.71
CA GLY A 22 -15.99 -4.47 -4.27
C GLY A 22 -15.42 -5.82 -3.82
N PRO A 23 -14.99 -5.90 -2.54
CA PRO A 23 -15.02 -4.83 -1.54
C PRO A 23 -13.95 -3.74 -1.76
N ARG A 24 -14.13 -2.58 -1.09
CA ARG A 24 -13.08 -1.55 -1.00
C ARG A 24 -11.85 -2.08 -0.26
N PRO A 25 -10.64 -1.57 -0.55
CA PRO A 25 -9.44 -2.00 0.16
C PRO A 25 -9.54 -1.66 1.66
N ALA A 26 -9.04 -2.57 2.48
CA ALA A 26 -9.01 -2.43 3.93
C ALA A 26 -7.67 -2.92 4.48
N LEU A 27 -7.29 -2.37 5.63
CA LEU A 27 -6.15 -2.90 6.38
C LEU A 27 -6.43 -4.34 6.81
N THR A 28 -5.44 -5.21 6.65
CA THR A 28 -5.58 -6.60 7.06
C THR A 28 -5.83 -6.71 8.55
N ARG A 29 -6.85 -7.49 8.89
CA ARG A 29 -7.19 -7.86 10.27
C ARG A 29 -6.87 -9.31 10.58
N GLU A 30 -6.92 -10.17 9.56
CA GLU A 30 -6.69 -11.61 9.71
C GLU A 30 -5.68 -12.12 8.66
N PRO A 31 -4.56 -12.72 9.09
CA PRO A 31 -4.19 -12.98 10.49
C PRO A 31 -3.86 -11.67 11.25
N SER A 32 -3.91 -11.72 12.58
CA SER A 32 -3.43 -10.60 13.41
C SER A 32 -1.94 -10.35 13.16
N LEU A 33 -1.61 -9.11 12.80
CA LEU A 33 -0.24 -8.67 12.52
C LEU A 33 0.10 -7.46 13.38
N GLU A 34 1.23 -7.49 14.08
CA GLU A 34 1.72 -6.30 14.81
C GLU A 34 2.10 -5.16 13.84
N GLY A 35 2.64 -5.55 12.68
CA GLY A 35 3.14 -4.65 11.64
C GLY A 35 2.13 -4.28 10.56
N VAL A 36 0.82 -4.18 10.89
CA VAL A 36 -0.22 -3.71 9.93
C VAL A 36 0.07 -2.30 9.45
N THR A 37 0.53 -1.42 10.33
CA THR A 37 1.03 -0.08 9.98
C THR A 37 2.36 0.16 10.66
N THR A 38 3.32 0.71 9.93
CA THR A 38 4.65 1.12 10.41
C THR A 38 4.83 2.61 10.16
N ALA A 39 6.07 3.13 10.24
CA ALA A 39 6.36 4.52 9.90
C ALA A 39 6.29 4.84 8.40
N SER A 40 6.41 3.82 7.54
CA SER A 40 6.48 4.01 6.09
C SER A 40 5.74 2.94 5.27
N THR A 41 5.06 2.00 5.94
CA THR A 41 4.32 0.93 5.26
C THR A 41 2.99 0.65 5.94
N PHE A 42 2.05 0.12 5.18
CA PHE A 42 0.84 -0.51 5.71
C PHE A 42 0.50 -1.79 4.95
N VAL A 43 -0.39 -2.59 5.53
CA VAL A 43 -0.76 -3.92 5.02
C VAL A 43 -2.25 -3.96 4.70
N LEU A 44 -2.57 -4.25 3.45
CA LEU A 44 -3.94 -4.42 2.96
C LEU A 44 -4.28 -5.89 2.78
N ASP A 45 -5.58 -6.18 2.83
CA ASP A 45 -6.10 -7.41 2.26
C ASP A 45 -5.81 -7.44 0.76
N GLN A 46 -5.45 -8.62 0.26
CA GLN A 46 -5.25 -8.82 -1.17
C GLN A 46 -6.60 -8.74 -1.90
N PRO A 47 -6.66 -8.18 -3.13
CA PRO A 47 -7.90 -7.99 -3.90
C PRO A 47 -8.40 -9.31 -4.53
N ARG A 48 -8.43 -10.39 -3.76
CA ARG A 48 -8.88 -11.72 -4.20
C ARG A 48 -10.37 -11.66 -4.54
N CYS A 49 -10.76 -12.25 -5.66
CA CYS A 49 -12.13 -12.29 -6.17
C CYS A 49 -12.80 -10.94 -6.49
N VAL A 50 -12.03 -9.83 -6.46
CA VAL A 50 -12.59 -8.49 -6.72
C VAL A 50 -12.76 -8.26 -8.23
N PHE A 51 -11.85 -8.79 -9.03
CA PHE A 51 -11.71 -8.48 -10.44
C PHE A 51 -11.91 -9.70 -11.36
N ASP A 52 -12.60 -10.75 -10.91
CA ASP A 52 -12.70 -12.03 -11.64
C ASP A 52 -13.26 -11.91 -13.06
N ALA A 53 -14.11 -10.91 -13.31
CA ALA A 53 -14.67 -10.62 -14.64
C ALA A 53 -13.70 -9.87 -15.57
N TYR A 54 -12.51 -9.46 -15.09
CA TYR A 54 -11.57 -8.57 -15.79
C TYR A 54 -10.22 -9.29 -16.04
N GLY A 55 -10.28 -10.49 -16.60
CA GLY A 55 -9.11 -11.38 -16.74
C GLY A 55 -7.96 -10.86 -17.61
N ASN A 56 -8.22 -9.90 -18.49
CA ASN A 56 -7.19 -9.29 -19.34
C ASN A 56 -6.60 -8.00 -18.73
N ALA A 57 -7.14 -7.54 -17.60
CA ALA A 57 -6.74 -6.28 -16.99
C ALA A 57 -5.53 -6.46 -16.08
N VAL A 58 -4.71 -5.40 -16.01
CA VAL A 58 -3.69 -5.20 -14.99
C VAL A 58 -4.29 -4.39 -13.86
N ILE A 59 -4.19 -4.92 -12.65
CA ILE A 59 -4.71 -4.30 -11.43
C ILE A 59 -3.59 -3.48 -10.80
N TRP A 60 -3.84 -2.19 -10.66
CA TRP A 60 -2.95 -1.23 -10.01
C TRP A 60 -3.51 -0.79 -8.67
N LEU A 61 -2.64 -0.58 -7.70
CA LEU A 61 -2.99 0.13 -6.48
C LEU A 61 -2.71 1.62 -6.66
N VAL A 62 -3.74 2.45 -6.56
CA VAL A 62 -3.61 3.89 -6.46
C VAL A 62 -3.42 4.25 -4.99
N VAL A 63 -2.37 5.01 -4.68
CA VAL A 63 -2.09 5.51 -3.34
C VAL A 63 -2.09 7.03 -3.37
N ALA A 64 -2.95 7.65 -2.57
CA ALA A 64 -3.12 9.10 -2.50
C ALA A 64 -3.15 9.57 -1.04
N LEU A 65 -2.93 10.88 -0.83
CA LEU A 65 -3.33 11.50 0.42
C LEU A 65 -4.85 11.67 0.46
N ASP A 66 -5.44 11.59 1.65
CA ASP A 66 -6.91 11.70 1.86
C ASP A 66 -7.51 12.93 1.16
N LYS A 67 -6.87 14.09 1.34
CA LYS A 67 -7.26 15.39 0.78
C LYS A 67 -7.28 15.43 -0.75
N ASP A 68 -6.58 14.51 -1.40
CA ASP A 68 -6.33 14.55 -2.84
C ASP A 68 -7.20 13.56 -3.64
N THR A 69 -7.93 12.68 -2.95
CA THR A 69 -8.71 11.59 -3.57
C THR A 69 -9.77 12.05 -4.56
N SER A 70 -10.43 13.19 -4.32
CA SER A 70 -11.46 13.74 -5.20
C SER A 70 -10.90 14.32 -6.51
N SER A 71 -9.59 14.57 -6.57
CA SER A 71 -8.91 15.15 -7.73
C SER A 71 -8.21 14.14 -8.62
N PHE A 72 -8.23 12.86 -8.22
CA PHE A 72 -7.56 11.80 -8.96
C PHE A 72 -8.31 11.45 -10.25
N ASN A 73 -7.59 11.44 -11.38
CA ASN A 73 -8.12 11.07 -12.68
C ASN A 73 -7.80 9.59 -12.98
N ASN A 74 -8.82 8.76 -13.17
CA ASN A 74 -8.65 7.34 -13.50
C ASN A 74 -8.06 7.09 -14.88
N SER A 75 -8.07 8.09 -15.77
CA SER A 75 -7.42 8.00 -17.07
C SER A 75 -5.91 8.23 -16.99
N ALA A 76 -5.36 8.62 -15.82
CA ALA A 76 -3.93 8.77 -15.65
C ALA A 76 -3.24 7.39 -15.73
N GLY A 77 -2.26 7.25 -16.62
CA GLY A 77 -1.52 6.00 -16.77
C GLY A 77 -0.59 5.72 -15.58
N PRO A 78 -0.23 4.46 -15.29
CA PRO A 78 0.74 4.11 -14.27
C PRO A 78 2.15 4.60 -14.61
N GLY A 79 2.84 5.21 -13.67
CA GLY A 79 4.24 5.64 -13.82
C GLY A 79 4.44 6.83 -14.76
N THR A 80 3.37 7.53 -15.14
CA THR A 80 3.46 8.80 -15.86
C THR A 80 3.94 9.90 -14.91
N PRO A 81 4.33 11.09 -15.41
CA PRO A 81 4.66 12.23 -14.55
C PRO A 81 3.55 12.63 -13.56
N GLU A 82 2.31 12.20 -13.78
CA GLU A 82 1.15 12.47 -12.91
C GLU A 82 0.96 11.43 -11.79
N THR A 83 1.56 10.24 -11.93
CA THR A 83 1.36 9.08 -11.04
C THR A 83 2.66 8.39 -10.61
N ALA A 84 3.81 9.02 -10.84
CA ALA A 84 5.11 8.48 -10.47
C ALA A 84 5.41 8.61 -8.96
N PHE A 85 5.92 7.53 -8.37
CA PHE A 85 6.27 7.46 -6.94
C PHE A 85 7.28 8.53 -6.51
N GLN A 86 8.30 8.80 -7.33
CA GLN A 86 9.43 9.69 -7.00
C GLN A 86 8.98 11.15 -6.79
N SER A 87 7.86 11.52 -7.39
CA SER A 87 7.24 12.84 -7.25
C SER A 87 6.24 12.92 -6.09
N PHE A 88 5.87 11.79 -5.49
CA PHE A 88 4.87 11.73 -4.42
C PHE A 88 5.49 12.04 -3.06
N PRO A 89 4.85 12.87 -2.20
CA PRO A 89 3.58 13.58 -2.37
C PRO A 89 3.81 15.05 -2.74
N LYS A 90 5.01 15.38 -3.27
CA LYS A 90 5.48 16.76 -3.43
C LYS A 90 4.82 17.44 -4.62
N SER A 91 5.01 16.87 -5.81
CA SER A 91 4.52 17.41 -7.08
C SER A 91 3.34 16.61 -7.63
N VAL A 92 3.20 15.34 -7.26
CA VAL A 92 2.01 14.54 -7.58
C VAL A 92 1.20 14.20 -6.34
N ARG A 93 -0.10 14.07 -6.56
CA ARG A 93 -1.12 13.91 -5.52
C ARG A 93 -1.46 12.44 -5.23
N ALA A 94 -1.11 11.57 -6.16
CA ALA A 94 -1.25 10.12 -6.04
C ALA A 94 -0.15 9.46 -6.86
N TYR A 95 0.16 8.20 -6.56
CA TYR A 95 0.99 7.35 -7.40
C TYR A 95 0.34 5.98 -7.60
N MET A 96 0.78 5.27 -8.64
CA MET A 96 0.32 3.92 -8.93
C MET A 96 1.43 2.89 -8.73
N THR A 97 1.09 1.75 -8.13
CA THR A 97 2.06 0.69 -7.86
C THR A 97 1.40 -0.71 -7.87
N LEU A 98 2.18 -1.74 -7.56
CA LEU A 98 1.74 -3.13 -7.36
C LEU A 98 1.06 -3.76 -8.58
N ASN A 99 1.57 -3.47 -9.79
CA ASN A 99 1.21 -4.08 -11.08
C ASN A 99 0.88 -5.58 -10.95
N ALA A 100 -0.39 -5.90 -10.73
CA ALA A 100 -0.85 -7.22 -10.39
C ALA A 100 -1.79 -7.77 -11.46
N THR A 101 -1.85 -9.09 -11.54
CA THR A 101 -2.82 -9.80 -12.37
C THR A 101 -3.72 -10.65 -11.47
N LEU A 102 -4.80 -11.21 -12.01
CA LEU A 102 -5.64 -12.15 -11.25
C LEU A 102 -4.85 -13.35 -10.70
N ALA A 103 -3.81 -13.78 -11.43
CA ALA A 103 -2.94 -14.87 -11.00
C ALA A 103 -2.06 -14.50 -9.79
N SER A 104 -1.80 -13.20 -9.56
CA SER A 104 -1.04 -12.74 -8.39
C SER A 104 -1.79 -13.00 -7.08
N TYR A 105 -3.12 -12.96 -7.11
CA TYR A 105 -3.99 -13.11 -5.95
C TYR A 105 -5.20 -14.02 -6.29
N PRO A 106 -4.99 -15.34 -6.44
CA PRO A 106 -6.07 -16.25 -6.80
C PRO A 106 -7.20 -16.19 -5.76
N CYS A 107 -8.43 -16.45 -6.18
CA CYS A 107 -9.59 -16.44 -5.28
C CYS A 107 -9.41 -17.31 -4.04
N SER A 108 -8.99 -18.56 -4.25
CA SER A 108 -8.70 -19.49 -3.18
C SER A 108 -7.46 -19.03 -2.40
N LYS A 109 -7.64 -18.79 -1.10
CA LYS A 109 -6.52 -18.55 -0.19
C LYS A 109 -5.77 -19.86 0.06
N PRO A 110 -4.44 -19.91 -0.16
CA PRO A 110 -3.64 -21.07 0.23
C PRO A 110 -3.74 -21.32 1.73
N ALA A 111 -3.92 -22.58 2.12
CA ALA A 111 -4.01 -22.95 3.53
C ALA A 111 -2.66 -22.77 4.23
N GLY A 112 -2.66 -22.13 5.40
CA GLY A 112 -1.45 -21.93 6.21
C GLY A 112 -0.61 -20.69 5.84
N ASP A 113 -0.88 -20.03 4.72
CA ASP A 113 -0.10 -18.86 4.28
C ASP A 113 -0.64 -17.53 4.82
N ILE A 114 0.29 -16.63 5.17
CA ILE A 114 -0.01 -15.23 5.45
C ILE A 114 -0.11 -14.48 4.12
N THR A 115 -1.34 -14.33 3.63
CA THR A 115 -1.61 -13.66 2.36
C THR A 115 -1.99 -12.21 2.57
N VAL A 116 -1.04 -11.30 2.36
CA VAL A 116 -1.25 -9.86 2.53
C VAL A 116 -0.63 -9.04 1.40
N LEU A 117 -1.07 -7.80 1.25
CA LEU A 117 -0.52 -6.85 0.30
C LEU A 117 0.15 -5.70 1.07
N ARG A 118 1.49 -5.70 1.14
CA ARG A 118 2.24 -4.63 1.83
C ARG A 118 2.50 -3.48 0.87
N VAL A 119 2.06 -2.28 1.26
CA VAL A 119 2.33 -1.03 0.56
C VAL A 119 3.54 -0.35 1.19
N GLY A 120 4.46 0.11 0.34
CA GLY A 120 5.69 0.81 0.71
C GLY A 120 6.90 -0.07 1.02
N SER A 121 6.91 -1.33 0.60
CA SER A 121 7.96 -2.30 0.99
C SER A 121 9.23 -2.27 0.13
N GLU A 122 9.24 -1.60 -1.02
CA GLU A 122 10.36 -1.63 -1.96
C GLU A 122 11.35 -0.49 -1.70
N THR A 123 12.23 -0.66 -0.72
CA THR A 123 13.28 0.33 -0.41
C THR A 123 14.32 0.46 -1.53
N SER A 124 14.53 -0.59 -2.33
CA SER A 124 15.57 -0.62 -3.38
C SER A 124 15.28 0.32 -4.55
N CYS A 125 14.02 0.62 -4.86
CA CYS A 125 13.65 1.56 -5.93
C CYS A 125 13.31 2.96 -5.44
N ALA A 126 13.43 3.23 -4.14
CA ALA A 126 12.99 4.49 -3.56
C ALA A 126 13.67 5.72 -4.17
N GLN A 127 14.90 5.55 -4.68
CA GLN A 127 15.69 6.59 -5.36
C GLN A 127 15.93 6.28 -6.84
N ASP A 128 15.29 5.25 -7.38
CA ASP A 128 15.48 4.82 -8.77
C ASP A 128 14.40 5.46 -9.66
N GLU A 129 14.73 6.55 -10.33
CA GLU A 129 13.82 7.27 -11.24
C GLU A 129 13.43 6.46 -12.48
N SER A 130 14.18 5.40 -12.82
CA SER A 130 13.82 4.50 -13.93
C SER A 130 12.63 3.58 -13.58
N ARG A 131 12.21 3.55 -12.32
CA ARG A 131 11.11 2.73 -11.80
C ARG A 131 9.97 3.60 -11.23
N PRO A 132 9.19 4.29 -12.08
CA PRO A 132 8.20 5.26 -11.63
C PRO A 132 7.00 4.64 -10.88
N THR A 133 6.77 3.34 -11.01
CA THR A 133 5.69 2.60 -10.33
C THR A 133 6.15 1.89 -9.04
N CYS A 134 7.30 2.30 -8.50
CA CYS A 134 7.90 1.75 -7.27
C CYS A 134 6.89 1.65 -6.12
N ASN A 135 6.85 0.51 -5.43
CA ASN A 135 6.11 0.36 -4.18
C ASN A 135 6.97 0.86 -3.00
N GLY A 136 7.49 2.09 -3.14
CA GLY A 136 8.51 2.63 -2.24
C GLY A 136 7.97 3.12 -0.90
N PRO A 137 8.84 3.27 0.12
CA PRO A 137 8.43 3.67 1.47
C PRO A 137 7.62 4.97 1.48
N LEU A 138 6.53 4.98 2.23
CA LEU A 138 5.66 6.13 2.35
C LEU A 138 6.35 7.26 3.14
N PRO A 139 6.21 8.52 2.68
CA PRO A 139 7.05 9.63 3.13
C PRO A 139 6.65 10.25 4.48
N GLY A 140 5.51 9.89 5.06
CA GLY A 140 5.02 10.51 6.29
C GLY A 140 3.81 9.80 6.90
N PRO A 141 3.18 10.38 7.94
CA PRO A 141 2.12 9.71 8.68
C PRO A 141 0.78 9.55 7.93
N GLY A 142 0.57 10.25 6.81
CA GLY A 142 -0.72 10.32 6.12
C GLY A 142 -1.63 11.43 6.66
N PRO A 143 -2.97 11.29 6.59
CA PRO A 143 -3.71 10.08 6.21
C PRO A 143 -3.61 9.76 4.71
N TYR A 144 -3.46 8.47 4.42
CA TYR A 144 -3.50 7.91 3.07
C TYR A 144 -4.86 7.31 2.75
N ARG A 145 -5.22 7.29 1.47
CA ARG A 145 -6.31 6.46 0.95
C ARG A 145 -5.81 5.69 -0.26
N VAL A 146 -6.39 4.52 -0.45
CA VAL A 146 -6.08 3.66 -1.57
C VAL A 146 -7.32 3.15 -2.29
N LYS A 147 -7.18 2.83 -3.56
CA LYS A 147 -8.14 2.05 -4.34
C LYS A 147 -7.43 1.17 -5.34
N PHE A 148 -8.07 0.11 -5.78
CA PHE A 148 -7.62 -0.67 -6.92
C PHE A 148 -8.25 -0.12 -8.21
N LEU A 149 -7.45 -0.07 -9.26
CA LEU A 149 -7.87 0.33 -10.61
C LEU A 149 -7.39 -0.73 -11.60
N ALA A 150 -8.33 -1.33 -12.33
CA ALA A 150 -8.05 -2.31 -13.36
C ALA A 150 -7.97 -1.62 -14.73
N LEU A 151 -6.86 -1.85 -15.44
CA LEU A 151 -6.59 -1.28 -16.75
C LEU A 151 -6.43 -2.39 -17.80
N GLU A 152 -7.19 -2.32 -18.90
CA GLU A 152 -6.89 -3.08 -20.11
C GLU A 152 -6.03 -2.21 -21.04
N GLY A 153 -4.73 -2.50 -21.07
CA GLY A 153 -3.74 -1.57 -21.64
C GLY A 153 -3.70 -0.27 -20.82
N SER A 154 -4.12 0.84 -21.41
CA SER A 154 -4.24 2.14 -20.75
C SER A 154 -5.68 2.55 -20.46
N VAL A 155 -6.66 1.71 -20.77
CA VAL A 155 -8.08 2.02 -20.62
C VAL A 155 -8.56 1.51 -19.26
N PRO A 156 -9.10 2.37 -18.38
CA PRO A 156 -9.69 1.93 -17.13
C PRO A 156 -11.01 1.21 -17.37
N VAL A 157 -11.11 -0.03 -16.85
CA VAL A 157 -12.29 -0.90 -17.04
C VAL A 157 -13.06 -1.16 -15.75
N ALA A 158 -12.39 -1.14 -14.60
CA ALA A 158 -13.02 -1.28 -13.29
C ALA A 158 -12.21 -0.62 -12.18
N GLU A 159 -12.86 -0.26 -11.08
CA GLU A 159 -12.23 0.29 -9.89
C GLU A 159 -12.96 -0.10 -8.61
N THR A 160 -12.27 -0.07 -7.48
CA THR A 160 -12.93 -0.11 -6.18
C THR A 160 -13.20 1.29 -5.65
N ALA A 161 -14.18 1.44 -4.75
CA ALA A 161 -14.25 2.63 -3.90
C ALA A 161 -12.93 2.85 -3.11
N TRP A 162 -12.66 4.10 -2.73
CA TRP A 162 -11.54 4.44 -1.85
C TRP A 162 -11.67 3.77 -0.47
N SER A 163 -10.53 3.38 0.10
CA SER A 163 -10.42 2.86 1.46
C SER A 163 -10.86 3.88 2.51
N ALA A 164 -11.01 3.41 3.76
CA ALA A 164 -10.99 4.34 4.89
C ALA A 164 -9.61 5.03 4.97
N PRO A 165 -9.51 6.22 5.59
CA PRO A 165 -8.21 6.86 5.85
C PRO A 165 -7.28 5.95 6.65
N ILE A 166 -6.03 5.85 6.22
CA ILE A 166 -4.98 5.03 6.83
C ILE A 166 -3.91 5.95 7.41
N MET A 167 -3.70 5.84 8.72
CA MET A 167 -2.64 6.55 9.43
C MET A 167 -1.44 5.63 9.65
N LEU A 168 -0.25 6.13 9.37
CA LEU A 168 1.01 5.49 9.70
C LEU A 168 1.48 5.89 11.10
N ARG A 169 2.37 5.07 11.67
CA ARG A 169 2.94 5.31 13.00
C ARG A 169 3.99 6.41 12.92
N THR A 170 3.95 7.40 13.81
CA THR A 170 5.03 8.38 13.91
C THR A 170 6.09 7.88 14.88
N ALA A 171 7.36 7.90 14.45
CA ALA A 171 8.47 7.63 15.36
C ALA A 171 8.54 8.71 16.45
N LYS A 172 8.77 8.31 17.70
CA LYS A 172 9.07 9.27 18.76
C LYS A 172 10.44 9.91 18.49
N PRO A 173 10.59 11.24 18.60
CA PRO A 173 11.90 11.86 18.47
C PRO A 173 12.85 11.32 19.55
N LEU A 174 14.11 11.10 19.19
CA LEU A 174 15.13 10.55 20.10
C LEU A 174 15.23 11.34 21.42
N SER A 175 15.08 12.67 21.35
CA SER A 175 15.06 13.57 22.51
C SER A 175 13.89 13.37 23.47
N SER A 176 12.84 12.67 23.05
CA SER A 176 11.69 12.31 23.90
C SER A 176 11.76 10.89 24.48
N ILE A 177 12.79 10.13 24.10
CA ILE A 177 13.04 8.81 24.67
C ILE A 177 13.74 9.03 26.01
N SER A 178 13.00 8.82 27.10
CA SER A 178 13.58 8.79 28.43
C SER A 178 14.63 7.67 28.47
N THR A 179 15.90 8.04 28.60
CA THR A 179 16.99 7.10 28.90
C THR A 179 17.00 6.67 30.37
N ALA A 180 15.98 7.09 31.14
CA ALA A 180 15.86 6.84 32.57
C ALA A 180 15.84 5.35 32.97
N ASP A 181 15.58 4.43 32.01
CA ASP A 181 15.65 2.98 32.23
C ASP A 181 16.99 2.32 31.87
N SER A 182 18.07 3.09 31.66
CA SER A 182 19.43 2.53 31.81
C SER A 182 19.82 2.38 33.30
N GLY A 183 18.84 2.02 34.13
CA GLY A 183 18.96 1.67 35.54
C GLY A 183 19.45 0.24 35.75
N HIS A 184 20.17 -0.37 34.80
CA HIS A 184 21.10 -1.45 35.15
C HIS A 184 22.31 -0.82 35.82
N ASN A 185 22.09 -0.51 37.09
CA ASN A 185 23.01 0.06 38.05
C ASN A 185 24.39 -0.57 37.85
N ALA A 186 25.35 0.18 37.31
CA ALA A 186 26.74 -0.23 37.23
C ALA A 186 27.27 -0.70 38.61
N GLY A 187 26.68 -0.18 39.70
CA GLY A 187 26.90 -0.64 41.06
C GLY A 187 26.45 -2.10 41.30
N MET A 188 25.36 -2.58 40.70
CA MET A 188 24.94 -3.99 40.82
C MET A 188 25.91 -4.94 40.13
N ILE A 189 26.46 -4.55 38.97
CA ILE A 189 27.51 -5.31 38.28
C ILE A 189 28.79 -5.31 39.12
N ALA A 190 29.19 -4.17 39.67
CA ALA A 190 30.36 -4.06 40.55
C ALA A 190 30.19 -4.87 41.85
N ILE A 191 29.02 -4.82 42.49
CA ILE A 191 28.74 -5.57 43.72
C ILE A 191 28.74 -7.08 43.45
N THR A 192 28.10 -7.55 42.38
CA THR A 192 28.07 -8.98 42.04
C THR A 192 29.45 -9.52 41.69
N THR A 193 30.28 -8.75 40.98
CA THR A 193 31.68 -9.12 40.71
C THR A 193 32.53 -9.16 41.98
N ILE A 194 32.44 -8.13 42.85
CA ILE A 194 33.16 -8.12 44.14
C ILE A 194 32.71 -9.28 45.03
N LEU A 195 31.41 -9.52 45.18
CA LEU A 195 30.91 -10.65 45.97
C LEU A 195 31.39 -12.00 45.42
N SER A 196 31.40 -12.16 44.09
CA SER A 196 31.85 -13.40 43.45
C SER A 196 33.34 -13.66 43.69
N ILE A 197 34.18 -12.62 43.62
CA ILE A 197 35.62 -12.71 43.90
C ILE A 197 35.85 -13.06 45.38
N LEU A 198 35.18 -12.36 46.30
CA LEU A 198 35.31 -12.62 47.73
C LEU A 198 34.85 -14.03 48.10
N LEU A 199 33.76 -14.52 47.50
CA LEU A 199 33.27 -15.87 47.71
C LEU A 199 34.28 -16.93 47.23
N ALA A 200 34.91 -16.71 46.07
CA ALA A 200 35.93 -17.62 45.55
C ALA A 200 37.18 -17.66 46.45
N ILE A 201 37.60 -16.53 47.01
CA ILE A 201 38.71 -16.46 47.98
C ILE A 201 38.36 -17.22 49.27
N LEU A 202 37.11 -17.14 49.73
CA LEU A 202 36.67 -17.76 50.99
C LEU A 202 36.50 -19.28 50.89
N LEU A 203 36.31 -19.79 49.66
CA LEU A 203 36.17 -21.22 49.37
C LEU A 203 37.49 -21.90 48.95
N ALA A 204 38.59 -21.14 48.83
CA ALA A 204 39.94 -21.62 48.51
C ALA A 204 40.74 -21.93 49.79
#